data_AF-F8DEW8-F1
#
_entry.id   AF-F8DEW8-F1
#
_cell.length_a   1.000
_cell.length_b   1.000
_cell.length_c   1.000
_cell.angle_alpha   90.00
_cell.angle_beta   90.00
_cell.angle_gamma   90.00
#
_symmetry.space_group_name_H-M   'P 1'
#
loop_
_entity.id
_entity.type
_entity.pdbx_description
1 polymer ?
#
loop_
_entity_poly.entity_id
_entity_poly.type
_entity_poly.pdbx_seq_one_letter_code
_entity_poly.pdbx_strand_id
1 'polypeptide(L)' 'MPCGACREFLLELNAENRHLEFMVDYESRKTITLGELMPLWWGEERARQRENKGNE' A
#
# COMPACT_ATOMS: atom_id res chain seq x y z
N MET A 1 13.53 5.15 0.91
CA MET A 1 12.42 4.54 1.67
C MET A 1 11.33 5.56 1.98
N PRO A 2 10.04 5.29 1.71
CA PRO A 2 8.96 6.20 2.06
C PRO A 2 8.77 6.31 3.59
N CYS A 3 8.44 7.51 4.07
CA CYS A 3 8.09 7.73 5.48
C CYS A 3 6.71 7.16 5.81
N GLY A 4 6.37 7.06 7.11
CA GLY A 4 5.09 6.48 7.55
C GLY A 4 3.87 7.18 6.96
N ALA A 5 3.87 8.52 6.89
CA ALA A 5 2.76 9.29 6.31
C ALA A 5 2.54 8.99 4.83
N CYS A 6 3.62 8.85 4.04
CA CYS A 6 3.50 8.49 2.62
C CYS A 6 2.93 7.08 2.43
N ARG A 7 3.34 6.13 3.27
CA ARG A 7 2.85 4.74 3.19
C ARG A 7 1.35 4.67 3.51
N GLU A 8 0.92 5.36 4.57
CA GLU A 8 -0.49 5.46 4.95
C GLU A 8 -1.32 6.11 3.84
N PHE A 9 -0.88 7.28 3.36
CA PHE A 9 -1.58 8.02 2.31
C PHE A 9 -1.81 7.20 1.04
N LEU A 10 -0.80 6.42 0.61
CA LEU A 10 -0.93 5.57 -0.57
C LEU A 10 -1.98 4.46 -0.38
N LEU A 11 -2.07 3.86 0.81
CA LEU A 11 -3.10 2.87 1.10
C LEU A 11 -4.49 3.49 1.27
N GLU A 12 -4.59 4.70 1.84
CA GLU A 12 -5.87 5.44 1.93
C GLU A 12 -6.44 5.81 0.57
N LEU A 13 -5.58 6.08 -0.43
CA LEU A 13 -5.99 6.35 -1.81
C LEU A 13 -6.59 5.11 -2.49
N ASN A 14 -5.92 3.97 -2.37
CA ASN A 14 -6.37 2.70 -2.92
C ASN A 14 -5.69 1.53 -2.20
N ALA A 15 -6.47 0.57 -1.69
CA ALA A 15 -5.92 -0.59 -1.00
C ALA A 15 -5.07 -1.49 -1.89
N GLU A 16 -5.32 -1.50 -3.20
CA GLU A 16 -4.49 -2.23 -4.18
C GLU A 16 -3.05 -1.70 -4.26
N ASN A 17 -2.81 -0.47 -3.77
CA ASN A 17 -1.45 0.05 -3.64
C ASN A 17 -0.60 -0.75 -2.66
N ARG A 18 -1.14 -1.71 -1.90
CA ARG A 18 -0.34 -2.71 -1.19
C ARG A 18 0.64 -3.45 -2.10
N HIS A 19 0.31 -3.58 -3.39
CA HIS A 19 1.15 -4.20 -4.42
C HIS A 19 2.14 -3.22 -5.09
N LEU A 20 2.06 -1.92 -4.78
CA LEU A 20 2.97 -0.92 -5.31
C LEU A 20 4.40 -1.18 -4.82
N GLU A 21 5.35 -1.13 -5.74
CA GLU A 21 6.77 -1.39 -5.48
C GLU A 21 7.59 -0.09 -5.39
N PHE A 22 8.48 -0.04 -4.41
CA PHE A 22 9.51 1.00 -4.29
C PHE A 22 10.88 0.42 -4.62
N MET A 23 11.60 1.05 -5.55
CA MET A 23 13.01 0.73 -5.77
C MET A 23 13.83 1.25 -4.58
N VAL A 24 14.51 0.33 -3.89
CA VAL A 24 15.32 0.64 -2.70
C VAL A 24 16.81 0.55 -2.97
N ASP A 25 17.19 -0.18 -4.02
CA ASP A 25 18.56 -0.27 -4.51
C ASP A 25 18.55 -0.29 -6.04
N TYR A 26 19.19 0.70 -6.66
CA TYR A 26 19.15 0.88 -8.11
C TYR A 26 20.09 -0.09 -8.84
N GLU A 27 21.28 -0.33 -8.29
CA GLU A 27 22.31 -1.16 -8.92
C GLU A 27 21.86 -2.62 -9.01
N SER A 28 21.39 -3.19 -7.90
CA SER A 28 20.84 -4.55 -7.84
C SER A 28 19.36 -4.65 -8.20
N ARG A 29 18.71 -3.52 -8.57
CA ARG A 29 17.29 -3.43 -8.95
C ARG A 29 16.35 -4.01 -7.91
N LYS A 30 16.69 -3.91 -6.62
CA LYS A 30 15.83 -4.43 -5.55
C LYS A 30 14.64 -3.51 -5.31
N THR A 31 13.49 -4.13 -5.20
CA THR A 31 12.23 -3.49 -4.83
C THR A 31 11.73 -4.03 -3.49
N ILE A 32 10.80 -3.27 -2.89
CA ILE A 32 9.97 -3.72 -1.77
C ILE A 32 8.55 -3.22 -2.02
N THR A 33 7.56 -4.05 -1.73
CA THR A 33 6.15 -3.65 -1.85
C THR A 33 5.72 -2.78 -0.66
N LEU A 34 4.70 -1.94 -0.86
CA LEU A 34 4.08 -1.19 0.23
C LEU A 34 3.49 -2.13 1.29
N GLY A 35 2.93 -3.28 0.88
CA GLY A 35 2.41 -4.31 1.77
C GLY A 35 3.49 -4.92 2.67
N GLU A 36 4.71 -5.11 2.18
CA GLU A 36 5.84 -5.56 3.02
C GLU A 36 6.25 -4.49 4.04
N LEU A 37 6.07 -3.21 3.72
CA LEU A 37 6.38 -2.10 4.61
C LEU A 37 5.29 -1.79 5.64
N MET A 38 4.05 -2.22 5.39
CA MET A 38 2.87 -2.06 6.24
C MET A 38 1.96 -3.29 6.16
N PRO A 39 2.39 -4.44 6.73
CA PRO A 39 1.72 -5.72 6.52
C PRO A 39 0.35 -5.88 7.21
N LEU A 40 0.03 -5.02 8.17
CA LEU A 40 -1.23 -5.05 8.94
C LEU A 40 -1.83 -3.65 8.98
N TRP A 41 -2.25 -3.17 7.81
CA TRP A 41 -2.76 -1.81 7.72
C TRP A 41 -4.15 -1.71 8.35
N TRP A 42 -4.29 -0.80 9.32
CA TRP A 42 -5.53 -0.62 10.08
C TRP A 42 -6.73 -0.14 9.22
N GLY A 43 -6.49 0.31 7.98
CA GLY A 43 -7.53 0.71 7.04
C GLY A 43 -8.14 -0.41 6.20
N GLU A 44 -7.65 -1.65 6.31
CA GLU A 44 -8.09 -2.78 5.47
C GLU A 44 -9.61 -3.01 5.51
N GLU A 45 -10.22 -2.98 6.70
CA GLU A 45 -11.66 -3.20 6.85
C GLU A 45 -12.46 -2.07 6.18
N ARG A 46 -11.99 -0.82 6.30
CA ARG A 46 -12.64 0.32 5.63
C ARG A 46 -12.49 0.24 4.11
N ALA A 47 -11.35 -0.22 3.61
CA ALA A 47 -11.14 -0.42 2.18
C ALA A 47 -12.09 -1.47 1.60
N ARG A 48 -12.19 -2.64 2.24
CA ARG A 48 -13.15 -3.70 1.83
C ARG A 48 -14.59 -3.20 1.79
N GLN A 49 -15.00 -2.39 2.78
CA GLN A 49 -16.34 -1.81 2.79
C GLN A 49 -16.57 -0.83 1.62
N ARG A 50 -15.56 -0.07 1.22
CA ARG A 50 -15.66 0.84 0.06
C ARG A 50 -15.74 0.08 -1.26
N GLU A 51 -14.97 -0.99 -1.41
CA GLU A 51 -14.99 -1.86 -2.58
C GLU A 51 -16.35 -2.56 -2.74
N ASN A 52 -16.89 -3.12 -1.66
CA ASN A 52 -18.19 -3.78 -1.68
C ASN A 52 -19.33 -2.83 -2.11
N LYS A 53 -19.30 -1.57 -1.64
CA LYS A 53 -20.28 -0.54 -2.05
C LYS A 53 -20.15 -0.09 -3.50
N GLY A 54 -18.96 -0.21 -4.10
CA GLY A 54 -18.74 0.14 -5.51
C GLY A 54 -19.19 -0.95 -6.48
N ASN A 55 -19.47 -2.15 -5.98
CA ASN A 55 -19.90 -3.31 -6.76
C ASN A 55 -21.42 -3.57 -6.70
N GLU A 56 -22.17 -2.71 -5.99
CA GLU A 56 -23.64 -2.64 -5.98
C GLU A 56 -24.13 -1.56 -6.96
#